data_AF-A0A1B6I861-F1
#
_entry.id   AF-A0A1B6I861-F1
#
_cell.length_a   1.000
_cell.length_b   1.000
_cell.length_c   1.000
_cell.angle_alpha   90.00
_cell.angle_beta   90.00
_cell.angle_gamma   90.00
#
_symmetry.space_group_name_H-M   'P 1'
#
loop_
_entity.id
_entity.type
_entity.pdbx_description
1 polymer ?
#
loop_
_entity_poly.entity_id
_entity_poly.type
_entity_poly.pdbx_seq_one_letter_code
_entity_poly.pdbx_strand_id
1 'polypeptide(L)'
;QLTNGSEEDLDQKEVYPEKQKPPPRSPLHNGDVFATTRFIAQLIKNLFFMWRNKPMMLFLFGLPILQCTLYNLAIGRDPKGLKLAVVNQELEHGLSDCVHIPATGCHLDLPLSCRYVDHIRTKTLSLVEVESLEKAEAVVRGNGVWGIIHF
;
A
#
# COMPACT_ATOMS: atom_id res chain seq x y z
N GLN A 1 -21.95 82.16 -43.54
CA GLN A 1 -22.54 81.78 -44.84
C GLN A 1 -21.38 81.48 -45.76
N LEU A 2 -21.09 80.29 -46.28
CA LEU A 2 -21.83 79.06 -46.66
C LEU A 2 -21.02 77.84 -46.10
N THR A 3 -21.56 76.85 -45.37
CA THR A 3 -22.38 75.66 -45.72
C THR A 3 -21.79 74.63 -46.71
N ASN A 4 -21.72 73.39 -46.20
CA ASN A 4 -21.73 72.06 -46.84
C ASN A 4 -20.46 71.63 -47.59
N GLY A 5 -19.87 70.45 -47.39
CA GLY A 5 -20.35 69.22 -46.75
C GLY A 5 -20.21 68.07 -47.75
N SER A 6 -19.40 67.06 -47.42
CA SER A 6 -19.55 65.67 -47.88
C SER A 6 -18.51 64.80 -47.18
N GLU A 7 -19.03 63.88 -46.37
CA GLU A 7 -18.38 62.69 -45.84
C GLU A 7 -17.88 61.78 -46.98
N GLU A 8 -17.17 60.71 -46.59
CA GLU A 8 -16.65 59.61 -47.41
C GLU A 8 -15.26 59.87 -48.02
N ASP A 9 -14.20 59.44 -47.32
CA ASP A 9 -13.58 58.14 -47.65
C ASP A 9 -12.28 57.88 -46.89
N LEU A 10 -12.08 56.61 -46.57
CA LEU A 10 -10.88 55.94 -46.06
C LEU A 10 -10.61 56.06 -44.54
N ASP A 11 -11.26 55.14 -43.83
CA ASP A 11 -10.67 54.36 -42.73
C ASP A 11 -9.18 54.08 -43.01
N GLN A 12 -8.30 54.96 -42.56
CA GLN A 12 -6.87 54.73 -42.63
C GLN A 12 -6.50 53.73 -41.55
N LYS A 13 -6.71 52.45 -41.87
CA LYS A 13 -6.19 51.33 -41.10
C LYS A 13 -4.67 51.45 -41.11
N GLU A 14 -4.10 51.93 -39.99
CA GLU A 14 -2.66 52.00 -39.84
C GLU A 14 -2.06 50.62 -40.14
N VAL A 15 -1.27 50.56 -41.22
CA VAL A 15 -0.54 49.36 -41.60
C VAL A 15 0.60 49.19 -40.61
N TYR A 16 0.33 48.46 -39.53
CA TYR A 16 1.37 48.02 -38.62
C TYR A 16 2.32 47.08 -39.38
N PRO A 17 3.65 47.27 -39.33
CA PRO A 17 4.57 46.35 -39.97
C PRO A 17 4.40 44.97 -39.31
N GLU A 18 4.04 43.98 -40.12
CA GLU A 18 4.00 42.58 -39.71
C GLU A 18 5.38 42.22 -39.15
N LYS A 19 5.48 41.92 -37.85
CA LYS A 19 6.70 41.37 -37.28
C LYS A 19 6.87 39.97 -37.86
N GLN A 20 7.59 39.87 -38.98
CA GLN A 20 8.17 38.61 -39.44
C GLN A 20 9.28 38.21 -38.46
N LYS A 21 8.91 37.81 -37.24
CA LYS A 21 9.77 36.91 -36.49
C LYS A 21 9.74 35.61 -37.27
N PRO A 22 10.88 35.13 -37.79
CA PRO A 22 10.91 33.82 -38.42
C PRO A 22 10.32 32.82 -37.41
N PRO A 23 9.53 31.83 -37.87
CA PRO A 23 8.99 30.81 -36.99
C PRO A 23 10.15 30.24 -36.16
N PRO A 24 9.93 29.99 -34.85
CA PRO A 24 10.98 29.45 -34.01
C PRO A 24 11.53 28.21 -34.70
N ARG A 25 12.80 28.24 -35.08
CA ARG A 25 13.44 27.10 -35.73
C ARG A 25 13.26 25.91 -34.80
N SER A 26 12.77 24.79 -35.32
CA SER A 26 12.76 23.55 -34.56
C SER A 26 14.19 23.31 -34.08
N PRO A 27 14.44 23.14 -32.77
CA PRO A 27 15.80 22.90 -32.30
C PRO A 27 16.33 21.51 -32.75
N LEU A 28 15.47 20.69 -33.37
CA LEU A 28 15.84 19.46 -34.06
C LEU A 28 16.43 19.83 -35.43
N HIS A 29 17.70 19.47 -35.62
CA HIS A 29 18.35 19.51 -36.92
C HIS A 29 17.80 18.35 -37.76
N ASN A 30 17.45 18.62 -39.02
CA ASN A 30 16.84 17.64 -39.91
C ASN A 30 17.82 16.48 -40.15
N GLY A 31 17.59 15.32 -39.50
CA GLY A 31 18.40 14.11 -39.66
C GLY A 31 18.72 13.37 -38.37
N ASP A 32 18.67 14.04 -37.20
CA ASP A 32 18.94 13.39 -35.90
C ASP A 32 17.63 13.01 -35.20
N VAL A 33 17.42 11.70 -35.03
CA VAL A 33 16.20 11.15 -34.42
C VAL A 33 16.20 11.33 -32.89
N PHE A 34 17.38 11.39 -32.26
CA PHE A 34 17.50 11.48 -30.80
C PHE A 34 18.77 12.21 -30.35
N ALA A 35 18.61 13.31 -29.63
CA ALA A 35 19.72 14.03 -28.99
C ALA A 35 19.71 13.77 -27.48
N THR A 36 20.57 12.86 -27.01
CA THR A 36 20.72 12.49 -25.59
C THR A 36 21.02 13.69 -24.70
N THR A 37 21.85 14.64 -25.16
CA THR A 37 22.17 15.87 -24.43
C THR A 37 20.93 16.72 -24.13
N ARG A 38 19.98 16.76 -25.06
CA ARG A 38 18.71 17.50 -24.92
C ARG A 38 17.72 16.76 -24.04
N PHE A 39 17.66 15.44 -24.17
CA PHE A 39 16.87 14.60 -23.27
C PHE A 39 17.33 14.76 -21.83
N ILE A 40 18.64 14.68 -21.58
CA ILE A 40 19.24 14.90 -20.27
C ILE A 40 18.98 16.33 -19.78
N ALA A 41 19.14 17.36 -20.62
CA ALA A 41 18.83 18.74 -20.25
C ALA A 41 17.36 18.92 -19.84
N GLN A 42 16.43 18.26 -20.54
CA GLN A 42 15.01 18.29 -20.22
C GLN A 42 14.70 17.52 -18.93
N LEU A 43 15.36 16.38 -18.68
CA LEU A 43 15.26 15.65 -17.42
C LEU A 43 15.77 16.49 -16.24
N ILE A 44 16.93 17.13 -16.37
CA ILE A 44 17.49 18.00 -15.34
C ILE A 44 16.54 19.17 -15.05
N LYS A 45 15.96 19.77 -16.09
CA LYS A 45 14.96 20.85 -15.93
C LYS A 45 13.72 20.37 -15.17
N ASN A 46 13.18 19.20 -15.54
CA ASN A 46 12.03 18.60 -14.85
C ASN A 46 12.37 18.20 -13.40
N LEU A 47 13.57 17.68 -13.15
CA LEU A 47 14.04 17.33 -11.82
C LEU A 47 14.23 18.57 -10.93
N PHE A 48 14.79 19.65 -11.46
CA PHE A 48 14.97 20.90 -10.71
C PHE A 48 13.62 21.57 -10.38
N PHE A 49 12.66 21.50 -11.31
CA PHE A 49 11.29 21.93 -11.06
C PHE A 49 10.63 21.11 -9.94
N MET A 50 10.76 19.77 -10.00
CA MET A 50 10.31 18.88 -8.93
C MET A 50 11.00 19.16 -7.59
N TRP A 51 12.31 19.39 -7.58
CA TRP A 51 13.05 19.73 -6.35
C TRP A 51 12.52 21.01 -5.71
N ARG A 52 12.23 22.04 -6.52
CA ARG A 52 11.70 23.31 -6.01
C ARG A 52 10.26 23.15 -5.51
N ASN A 53 9.48 22.21 -6.04
CA ASN A 53 8.16 21.83 -5.54
C ASN A 53 8.25 20.74 -4.44
N LYS A 54 8.87 21.09 -3.31
CA LYS A 54 9.02 20.22 -2.14
C LYS A 54 7.73 19.56 -1.63
N PRO A 55 6.59 20.25 -1.48
CA PRO A 55 5.40 19.64 -0.88
C PRO A 55 4.82 18.51 -1.74
N MET A 56 4.77 18.68 -3.06
CA MET A 56 4.27 17.65 -3.97
C MET A 56 5.18 16.40 -3.97
N MET A 57 6.50 16.62 -3.93
CA MET A 57 7.47 15.52 -3.88
C MET A 57 7.42 14.74 -2.56
N LEU A 58 7.22 15.44 -1.45
CA LEU A 58 7.03 14.81 -0.14
C LEU A 58 5.78 13.93 -0.13
N PHE A 59 4.69 14.35 -0.76
CA PHE A 59 3.49 13.52 -0.87
C PHE A 59 3.73 12.29 -1.74
N LEU A 60 4.31 12.48 -2.93
CA LEU A 60 4.53 11.42 -3.91
C LEU A 60 5.43 10.28 -3.39
N PHE A 61 6.50 10.62 -2.65
CA PHE A 61 7.42 9.63 -2.10
C PHE A 61 7.16 9.31 -0.62
N GLY A 62 6.71 10.27 0.16
CA GLY A 62 6.45 10.09 1.58
C GLY A 62 5.23 9.22 1.85
N LEU A 63 4.16 9.35 1.06
CA LEU A 63 3.00 8.46 1.20
C LEU A 63 3.34 6.97 1.01
N PRO A 64 3.98 6.53 -0.09
CA PRO A 64 4.29 5.11 -0.25
C PRO A 64 5.26 4.61 0.83
N ILE A 65 6.22 5.42 1.27
CA ILE A 65 7.10 5.06 2.39
C ILE A 65 6.29 4.87 3.67
N LEU A 66 5.44 5.85 4.01
CA LEU A 66 4.60 5.79 5.21
C LEU A 66 3.66 4.60 5.17
N GLN A 67 3.00 4.35 4.04
CA GLN A 67 2.12 3.20 3.82
C GLN A 67 2.87 1.89 4.03
N CYS A 68 4.05 1.74 3.41
CA CYS A 68 4.89 0.56 3.61
C CYS A 68 5.30 0.39 5.08
N THR A 69 5.73 1.46 5.75
CA THR A 69 6.11 1.38 7.17
C THR A 69 4.93 0.97 8.04
N LEU A 70 3.75 1.57 7.85
CA LEU A 70 2.54 1.25 8.61
C LEU A 70 2.10 -0.19 8.36
N TYR A 71 2.16 -0.67 7.12
CA TYR A 71 1.84 -2.05 6.78
C TYR A 71 2.78 -3.03 7.48
N ASN A 72 4.09 -2.80 7.38
CA ASN A 72 5.09 -3.63 8.06
C ASN A 72 4.96 -3.56 9.58
N LEU A 73 4.53 -2.43 10.13
CA LEU A 73 4.30 -2.28 11.58
C LEU A 73 3.05 -3.04 12.06
N ALA A 74 1.98 -2.97 11.27
CA ALA A 74 0.68 -3.55 11.60
C ALA A 74 0.67 -5.07 11.45
N ILE A 75 1.28 -5.60 10.38
CA ILE A 75 1.24 -7.03 10.05
C ILE A 75 2.56 -7.73 10.37
N GLY A 76 3.69 -7.03 10.31
CA GLY A 76 5.02 -7.64 10.43
C GLY A 76 5.45 -8.00 11.85
N ARG A 77 4.65 -7.71 12.88
CA ARG A 77 4.93 -8.14 14.26
C ARG A 77 4.07 -9.33 14.64
N ASP A 78 4.68 -10.30 15.31
CA ASP A 78 3.93 -11.40 15.91
C ASP A 78 2.88 -10.86 16.89
N PRO A 79 1.58 -11.18 16.71
CA PRO A 79 0.54 -10.74 17.62
C PRO A 79 0.80 -11.30 19.02
N LYS A 80 0.83 -10.41 20.01
CA LYS A 80 1.03 -10.78 21.42
C LYS A 80 -0.30 -10.79 22.16
N GLY A 81 -0.55 -11.87 22.91
CA GLY A 81 -1.73 -11.96 23.77
C GLY A 81 -3.02 -12.29 23.03
N LEU A 82 -2.94 -12.85 21.82
CA LEU A 82 -4.10 -13.33 21.09
C LEU A 82 -4.67 -14.56 21.82
N LYS A 83 -5.90 -14.45 22.32
CA LYS A 83 -6.63 -15.55 22.95
C LYS A 83 -7.30 -16.40 21.87
N LEU A 84 -7.02 -17.69 21.84
CA LEU A 84 -7.63 -18.66 20.91
C LEU A 84 -8.32 -19.76 21.73
N ALA A 85 -9.52 -20.13 21.34
CA ALA A 85 -10.20 -21.30 21.90
C ALA A 85 -9.67 -22.57 21.23
N VAL A 86 -9.41 -23.61 22.02
CA VAL A 86 -9.04 -24.94 21.53
C VAL A 86 -10.13 -25.92 21.92
N VAL A 87 -10.66 -26.63 20.93
CA VAL A 87 -11.61 -27.73 21.11
C VAL A 87 -10.92 -28.98 20.60
N ASN A 88 -10.61 -29.91 21.49
CA ASN A 88 -9.93 -31.15 21.14
C ASN A 88 -10.87 -32.33 21.37
N GLN A 89 -11.37 -32.94 20.31
CA GLN A 89 -12.28 -34.09 20.37
C GLN A 89 -11.56 -35.42 20.07
N GLU A 90 -10.25 -35.38 19.81
CA GLU A 90 -9.44 -36.58 19.61
C GLU A 90 -9.10 -37.31 20.91
N LEU A 91 -9.19 -36.63 22.07
CA LEU A 91 -8.83 -37.17 23.38
C LEU A 91 -10.02 -37.10 24.35
N GLU A 92 -10.16 -38.12 25.21
CA GLU A 92 -11.31 -38.23 26.14
C GLU A 92 -11.34 -37.12 27.18
N HIS A 93 -10.18 -36.67 27.68
CA HIS A 93 -10.08 -35.59 28.66
C HIS A 93 -9.43 -34.32 28.07
N GLY A 94 -9.42 -34.18 26.74
CA GLY A 94 -8.89 -32.99 26.07
C GLY A 94 -7.36 -32.83 26.23
N LEU A 95 -6.89 -31.62 26.52
CA LEU A 95 -5.47 -31.28 26.59
C LEU A 95 -4.75 -31.84 27.82
N SER A 96 -5.47 -32.31 28.85
CA SER A 96 -4.81 -32.96 29.99
C SER A 96 -4.13 -34.27 29.60
N ASP A 97 -4.71 -34.99 28.65
CA ASP A 97 -4.16 -36.26 28.17
C ASP A 97 -2.88 -36.05 27.34
N CYS A 98 -2.65 -34.83 26.83
CA CYS A 98 -1.42 -34.47 26.13
C CYS A 98 -0.16 -34.52 27.02
N VAL A 99 -0.29 -34.53 28.35
CA VAL A 99 0.87 -34.65 29.27
C VAL A 99 1.56 -36.00 29.13
N HIS A 100 0.82 -37.04 28.75
CA HIS A 100 1.34 -38.40 28.57
C HIS A 100 1.89 -38.64 27.16
N ILE A 101 1.74 -37.68 26.24
CA ILE A 101 2.12 -37.80 24.84
C ILE A 101 3.46 -37.09 24.62
N PRO A 102 4.47 -37.76 24.03
CA PRO A 102 5.74 -37.12 23.74
C PRO A 102 5.58 -35.98 22.72
N ALA A 103 5.94 -34.76 23.10
CA ALA A 103 5.92 -33.58 22.23
C ALA A 103 7.01 -33.62 21.14
N THR A 104 8.04 -34.45 21.32
CA THR A 104 9.19 -34.57 20.41
C THR A 104 9.35 -36.00 19.91
N GLY A 105 9.77 -36.15 18.66
CA GLY A 105 9.97 -37.45 18.02
C GLY A 105 9.07 -37.65 16.80
N CYS A 106 9.27 -38.78 16.12
CA CYS A 106 8.46 -39.20 14.97
C CYS A 106 7.54 -40.34 15.40
N HIS A 107 6.37 -39.98 15.93
CA HIS A 107 5.31 -40.92 16.29
C HIS A 107 4.05 -40.50 15.54
N LEU A 108 3.77 -41.17 14.42
CA LEU A 108 2.57 -40.91 13.61
C LEU A 108 1.33 -41.65 14.16
N ASP A 109 1.52 -42.60 15.07
CA ASP A 109 0.44 -43.38 15.68
C ASP A 109 -0.29 -42.65 16.82
N LEU A 110 0.26 -41.51 17.28
CA LEU A 110 -0.31 -40.71 18.37
C LEU A 110 -1.00 -39.45 17.83
N PRO A 111 -1.99 -38.90 18.57
CA PRO A 111 -2.68 -37.65 18.19
C PRO A 111 -1.69 -36.50 17.97
N LEU A 112 -1.67 -35.97 16.75
CA LEU A 112 -0.79 -34.85 16.36
C LEU A 112 -1.27 -33.51 16.93
N SER A 113 -2.53 -33.43 17.38
CA SER A 113 -3.13 -32.27 18.04
C SER A 113 -2.30 -31.79 19.23
N CYS A 114 -1.89 -32.70 20.13
CA CYS A 114 -1.07 -32.35 21.30
C CYS A 114 0.26 -31.69 20.94
N ARG A 115 0.96 -32.21 19.93
CA ARG A 115 2.22 -31.64 19.45
C ARG A 115 2.02 -30.26 18.84
N TYR A 116 0.93 -30.10 18.09
CA TYR A 116 0.59 -28.80 17.51
C TYR A 116 0.26 -27.78 18.60
N VAL A 117 -0.57 -28.16 19.59
CA VAL A 117 -0.96 -27.30 20.71
C VAL A 117 0.24 -26.89 21.56
N ASP A 118 1.17 -27.79 21.83
CA ASP A 118 2.42 -27.46 22.54
C ASP A 118 3.26 -26.42 21.78
N HIS A 119 3.35 -26.57 20.45
CA HIS A 119 4.13 -25.65 19.63
C HIS A 119 3.52 -24.25 19.52
N ILE A 120 2.20 -24.12 19.59
CA ILE A 120 1.51 -22.81 19.62
C ILE A 120 1.48 -22.20 21.03
N ARG A 121 1.47 -23.02 22.10
CA ARG A 121 1.48 -22.56 23.49
C ARG A 121 2.81 -21.91 23.88
N THR A 122 3.90 -22.40 23.31
CA THR A 122 5.25 -21.84 23.51
C THR A 122 5.46 -20.50 22.80
N LYS A 123 4.53 -20.08 21.92
CA LYS A 123 4.56 -18.81 21.21
C LYS A 123 3.79 -17.73 21.98
N THR A 124 3.53 -16.59 21.34
CA THR A 124 2.88 -15.40 21.93
C THR A 124 1.34 -15.53 22.07
N LEU A 125 0.80 -16.74 21.98
CA LEU A 125 -0.64 -17.03 21.94
C LEU A 125 -1.12 -17.57 23.29
N SER A 126 -2.34 -17.18 23.70
CA SER A 126 -2.99 -17.67 24.91
C SER A 126 -4.10 -18.64 24.51
N LEU A 127 -3.99 -19.89 24.94
CA LEU A 127 -4.95 -20.94 24.58
C LEU A 127 -5.96 -21.11 25.72
N VAL A 128 -7.24 -21.17 25.36
CA VAL A 128 -8.35 -21.41 26.27
C VAL A 128 -9.04 -22.70 25.81
N GLU A 129 -8.98 -23.73 26.62
CA GLU A 129 -9.63 -24.99 26.29
C GLU A 129 -11.14 -24.92 26.48
N VAL A 130 -11.89 -25.47 25.52
CA VAL A 130 -13.35 -25.51 25.54
C VAL A 130 -13.81 -26.90 25.08
N GLU A 131 -14.79 -27.46 25.79
CA GLU A 131 -15.25 -28.85 25.59
C GLU A 131 -15.97 -29.09 24.25
N SER A 132 -16.63 -28.07 23.70
CA SER A 132 -17.49 -28.22 22.51
C SER A 132 -17.35 -27.04 21.56
N LEU A 133 -17.55 -27.34 20.27
CA LEU A 133 -17.51 -26.34 19.21
C LEU A 133 -18.58 -25.25 19.42
N GLU A 134 -19.78 -25.63 19.84
CA GLU A 134 -20.89 -24.71 20.11
C GLU A 134 -20.57 -23.69 21.20
N LYS A 135 -19.95 -24.15 22.31
CA LYS A 135 -19.47 -23.25 23.37
C LYS A 135 -18.35 -22.36 22.85
N ALA A 136 -17.43 -22.89 22.05
CA ALA A 136 -16.32 -22.10 21.48
C ALA A 136 -16.84 -20.99 20.55
N GLU A 137 -17.84 -21.28 19.71
CA GLU A 137 -18.51 -20.28 18.88
C GLU A 137 -19.17 -19.18 19.71
N ALA A 138 -19.84 -19.55 20.80
CA ALA A 138 -20.44 -18.57 21.70
C ALA A 138 -19.38 -17.65 22.33
N VAL A 139 -18.22 -18.19 22.69
CA VAL A 139 -17.09 -17.41 23.25
C VAL A 139 -16.47 -16.46 22.22
N VAL A 140 -16.35 -16.88 20.95
CA VAL A 140 -15.92 -15.99 19.85
C VAL A 140 -16.92 -14.88 19.63
N ARG A 141 -18.23 -15.21 19.54
CA ARG A 141 -19.29 -14.22 19.36
C ARG A 141 -19.35 -13.22 20.50
N GLY A 142 -18.97 -13.63 21.71
CA GLY A 142 -18.83 -12.79 22.90
C GLY A 142 -17.54 -11.98 22.99
N ASN A 143 -16.68 -11.97 21.96
CA ASN A 143 -15.36 -11.34 21.95
C ASN A 143 -14.41 -11.83 23.07
N GLY A 144 -14.63 -13.04 23.60
CA GLY A 144 -13.77 -13.63 24.64
C GLY A 144 -12.46 -14.19 24.07
N VAL A 145 -12.50 -14.66 22.82
CA VAL A 145 -11.36 -15.18 22.05
C VAL A 145 -11.48 -14.72 20.60
N TRP A 146 -10.36 -14.73 19.87
CA TRP A 146 -10.26 -14.23 18.49
C TRP A 146 -10.49 -15.31 17.43
N GLY A 147 -10.44 -16.58 17.82
CA GLY A 147 -10.56 -17.70 16.89
C GLY A 147 -10.65 -19.02 17.62
N ILE A 148 -10.96 -20.07 16.86
CA ILE A 148 -11.16 -21.43 17.33
C ILE A 148 -10.20 -22.33 16.56
N ILE A 149 -9.55 -23.23 17.28
CA ILE A 149 -8.79 -24.35 16.72
C ILE A 149 -9.55 -25.61 17.13
N HIS A 150 -9.96 -26.40 16.16
CA HIS A 150 -10.71 -27.64 16.37
C HIS A 150 -9.91 -28.82 15.80
N PHE A 151 -9.82 -29.88 16.60
CA PHE A 151 -9.20 -31.16 16.26
C PHE A 151 -10.24 -32.26 16.43
#